data_AF-U2M3G6-F1
#
_entry.id   AF-U2M3G6-F1
#
_cell.length_a   1.000
_cell.length_b   1.000
_cell.length_c   1.000
_cell.angle_alpha   90.00
_cell.angle_beta   90.00
_cell.angle_gamma   90.00
#
_symmetry.space_group_name_H-M   'P 1'
#
loop_
_entity.id
_entity.type
_entity.pdbx_description
1 polymer ?
#
loop_
_entity_poly.entity_id
_entity_poly.type
_entity_poly.pdbx_seq_one_letter_code
_entity_poly.pdbx_strand_id
1 'polypeptide(L)'
;MFYLQKIISHGFIALKPEKISELSLEAYGVLSMMVNDPQCDFITLQELCELSPKDSKSTLKSILEELVNKNWVFETVDNKFMVNKEKMIMNMTYVGATINRG
;
A
#
# COMPACT_ATOMS: atom_id res chain seq x y z
N MET A 1 34.83 -19.91 23.60
CA MET A 1 33.63 -19.12 23.94
C MET A 1 33.20 -18.41 22.66
N PHE A 2 32.15 -18.88 21.99
CA PHE A 2 31.64 -18.24 20.77
C PHE A 2 30.66 -17.13 21.17
N TYR A 3 31.00 -15.88 20.88
CA TYR A 3 30.05 -14.78 21.01
C TYR A 3 29.15 -14.78 19.77
N LEU A 4 27.88 -15.13 19.94
CA LEU A 4 26.84 -14.86 18.94
C LEU A 4 26.60 -13.35 18.92
N GLN A 5 27.24 -12.66 17.99
CA GLN A 5 27.00 -11.24 17.77
C GLN A 5 25.58 -11.11 17.18
N LYS A 6 24.66 -10.54 17.95
CA LYS A 6 23.26 -10.35 17.53
C LYS A 6 23.22 -9.27 16.44
N ILE A 7 23.14 -9.68 15.17
CA ILE A 7 22.97 -8.76 14.05
C ILE A 7 21.54 -8.23 14.09
N ILE A 8 21.38 -6.95 14.44
CA ILE A 8 20.09 -6.26 14.36
C ILE A 8 20.08 -5.49 13.04
N SER A 9 19.45 -6.06 12.01
CA SER A 9 19.24 -5.37 10.74
C SER A 9 18.09 -4.36 10.89
N HIS A 10 18.35 -3.10 10.51
CA HIS A 10 17.32 -2.08 10.39
C HIS A 10 17.04 -1.83 8.91
N GLY A 11 15.77 -1.66 8.56
CA GLY A 11 15.35 -1.40 7.19
C GLY A 11 13.86 -1.07 7.11
N PHE A 12 13.46 -0.59 5.95
CA PHE A 12 12.08 -0.23 5.65
C PHE A 12 11.50 -1.21 4.64
N ILE A 13 10.22 -1.50 4.76
CA ILE A 13 9.47 -2.25 3.75
C ILE A 13 8.79 -1.22 2.85
N ALA A 14 8.99 -1.33 1.54
CA ALA A 14 8.40 -0.41 0.57
C ALA A 14 7.76 -1.17 -0.58
N LEU A 15 6.66 -0.63 -1.12
CA LEU A 15 6.21 -0.99 -2.46
C LEU A 15 7.03 -0.18 -3.46
N LYS A 16 7.57 -0.87 -4.46
CA LYS A 16 8.23 -0.20 -5.58
C LYS A 16 7.27 -0.15 -6.77
N PRO A 17 7.15 1.00 -7.46
CA PRO A 17 6.32 1.12 -8.67
C PRO A 17 6.63 0.05 -9.73
N GLU A 18 7.90 -0.32 -9.87
CA GLU A 18 8.38 -1.34 -10.79
C GLU A 18 7.76 -2.73 -10.57
N LYS A 19 7.25 -3.01 -9.36
CA LYS A 19 6.61 -4.27 -8.98
C LYS A 19 5.10 -4.28 -9.21
N ILE A 20 4.52 -3.12 -9.52
CA ILE A 20 3.09 -2.93 -9.78
C ILE A 20 2.88 -2.16 -11.07
N SER A 21 3.70 -2.49 -12.07
CA SER A 21 3.68 -1.89 -13.40
C SER A 21 2.36 -2.09 -14.13
N GLU A 22 1.50 -2.98 -13.65
CA GLU A 22 0.15 -3.07 -14.17
C GLU A 22 -0.71 -1.86 -13.83
N LEU A 23 -0.44 -1.11 -12.75
CA LEU A 23 -1.27 0.01 -12.28
C LEU A 23 -1.04 1.31 -13.05
N SER A 24 -2.11 2.09 -13.21
CA SER A 24 -1.99 3.51 -13.56
C SER A 24 -1.25 4.28 -12.46
N LEU A 25 -0.69 5.44 -12.82
CA LEU A 25 0.04 6.28 -11.86
C LEU A 25 -0.89 6.78 -10.74
N GLU A 26 -2.13 7.09 -11.11
CA GLU A 26 -3.19 7.52 -10.22
C GLU A 26 -3.58 6.40 -9.24
N ALA A 27 -3.77 5.17 -9.75
CA ALA A 27 -4.06 4.02 -8.91
C ALA A 27 -2.91 3.65 -7.97
N TYR A 28 -1.67 3.76 -8.45
CA TYR A 28 -0.49 3.64 -7.59
C TYR A 28 -0.49 4.66 -6.46
N GLY A 29 -0.81 5.92 -6.76
CA GLY A 29 -0.87 7.00 -5.79
C GLY A 29 -1.91 6.74 -4.70
N VAL A 30 -3.13 6.37 -5.09
CA VAL A 30 -4.21 6.04 -4.15
C VAL A 30 -3.85 4.82 -3.32
N LEU A 31 -3.36 3.74 -3.93
CA LEU A 31 -2.93 2.55 -3.19
C LEU A 31 -1.80 2.89 -2.19
N SER A 32 -0.83 3.69 -2.60
CA SER A 32 0.26 4.11 -1.71
C SER A 32 -0.25 4.91 -0.51
N MET A 33 -1.24 5.78 -0.71
CA MET A 33 -1.88 6.50 0.39
C MET A 33 -2.60 5.52 1.33
N MET A 34 -3.41 4.60 0.78
CA MET A 34 -4.17 3.61 1.56
C MET A 34 -3.29 2.73 2.45
N VAL A 35 -2.07 2.46 2.01
CA VAL A 35 -1.12 1.58 2.68
C VAL A 35 -0.36 2.27 3.80
N ASN A 36 0.00 3.52 3.57
CA ASN A 36 0.83 4.28 4.50
C ASN A 36 0.00 4.93 5.60
N ASP A 37 -1.30 5.13 5.39
CA ASP A 37 -2.23 5.67 6.38
C ASP A 37 -3.19 4.59 6.91
N PRO A 38 -3.09 4.20 8.20
CA PRO A 38 -4.03 3.26 8.81
C PRO A 38 -5.50 3.67 8.71
N GLN A 39 -5.82 4.96 8.58
CA GLN A 39 -7.20 5.44 8.40
C GLN A 39 -7.78 5.06 7.03
N CYS A 40 -6.91 4.78 6.06
CA CYS A 40 -7.28 4.49 4.68
C CYS A 40 -7.28 2.98 4.35
N ASP A 41 -6.90 2.13 5.30
CA ASP A 41 -6.83 0.68 5.13
C ASP A 41 -8.22 0.02 5.03
N PHE A 42 -9.25 0.74 5.49
CA PHE A 42 -10.65 0.35 5.39
C PHE A 42 -11.54 1.60 5.28
N ILE A 43 -11.91 1.96 4.05
CA ILE A 43 -12.49 3.29 3.77
C ILE A 43 -13.62 3.21 2.74
N THR A 44 -14.64 4.05 2.88
CA THR A 44 -15.67 4.26 1.84
C THR A 44 -15.16 5.18 0.73
N LEU A 45 -15.81 5.14 -0.44
CA LEU A 45 -15.53 6.12 -1.50
C LEU A 45 -15.73 7.58 -1.01
N GLN A 46 -16.67 7.81 -0.10
CA GLN A 46 -16.95 9.16 0.40
C GLN A 46 -15.82 9.68 1.30
N GLU A 47 -15.39 8.89 2.27
CA GLU A 47 -14.25 9.23 3.14
C GLU A 47 -12.97 9.42 2.30
N LEU A 48 -12.77 8.61 1.25
CA LEU A 48 -11.65 8.78 0.32
C LEU A 48 -11.70 10.13 -0.42
N CYS A 49 -12.90 10.59 -0.82
CA CYS A 49 -13.07 11.92 -1.43
C CYS A 49 -12.73 13.05 -0.45
N GLU A 50 -13.02 12.87 0.84
CA GLU A 50 -12.71 13.87 1.87
C GLU A 50 -11.20 14.00 2.09
N LEU A 51 -10.45 12.89 1.95
CA LEU A 51 -8.99 12.86 2.04
C LEU A 51 -8.30 13.40 0.78
N SER A 52 -8.93 13.26 -0.39
CA SER A 52 -8.42 13.81 -1.66
C SER A 52 -9.40 14.81 -2.28
N PRO A 53 -9.60 15.99 -1.66
CA PRO A 53 -10.65 16.95 -2.06
C PRO A 53 -10.41 17.59 -3.44
N LYS A 54 -9.22 17.40 -4.02
CA LYS A 54 -8.87 17.90 -5.35
C LYS A 54 -9.34 16.96 -6.47
N ASP A 55 -9.59 15.70 -6.15
CA ASP A 55 -10.03 14.69 -7.12
C ASP A 55 -11.55 14.62 -7.18
N SER A 56 -12.08 14.36 -8.38
CA SER A 56 -13.51 14.15 -8.54
C SER A 56 -13.92 12.77 -8.01
N LYS A 57 -15.15 12.67 -7.47
CA LYS A 57 -15.71 11.37 -7.02
C LYS A 57 -15.69 10.31 -8.12
N SER A 58 -15.95 10.70 -9.38
CA SER A 58 -15.88 9.80 -10.54
C SER A 58 -14.47 9.29 -10.81
N THR A 59 -13.46 10.16 -10.67
CA THR A 59 -12.05 9.80 -10.84
C THR A 59 -11.66 8.77 -9.78
N LEU A 60 -11.93 9.05 -8.50
CA LEU A 60 -11.62 8.13 -7.40
C LEU A 60 -12.36 6.79 -7.54
N LYS A 61 -13.62 6.80 -8.00
CA LYS A 61 -14.37 5.57 -8.29
C LYS A 61 -13.68 4.74 -9.37
N SER A 62 -13.27 5.35 -10.48
CA SER A 62 -12.58 4.65 -11.57
C SER A 62 -11.23 4.07 -11.13
N ILE A 63 -10.52 4.78 -10.25
CA ILE A 63 -9.26 4.31 -9.66
C ILE A 63 -9.51 3.10 -8.75
N LEU A 64 -10.52 3.17 -7.88
CA LEU A 64 -10.89 2.04 -7.02
C LEU A 64 -11.34 0.82 -7.83
N GLU A 65 -12.11 1.02 -8.90
CA GLU A 65 -12.49 -0.06 -9.82
C GLU A 65 -11.25 -0.73 -10.43
N GLU A 66 -10.24 0.04 -10.84
CA GLU A 66 -8.97 -0.50 -11.31
C GLU A 66 -8.27 -1.35 -10.23
N LEU A 67 -8.18 -0.83 -9.00
CA LEU A 67 -7.54 -1.51 -7.87
C LEU A 67 -8.28 -2.80 -7.48
N VAL A 68 -9.61 -2.80 -7.53
CA VAL A 68 -10.45 -3.97 -7.28
C VAL A 68 -10.26 -5.01 -8.39
N ASN A 69 -10.36 -4.60 -9.65
CA ASN A 69 -10.18 -5.49 -10.80
C ASN A 69 -8.80 -6.17 -10.82
N LYS A 70 -7.77 -5.49 -10.29
CA LYS A 70 -6.41 -6.02 -10.19
C LYS A 70 -6.12 -6.67 -8.84
N ASN A 71 -7.12 -6.84 -7.96
CA ASN A 71 -7.00 -7.47 -6.64
C ASN A 71 -6.03 -6.78 -5.68
N TRP A 72 -5.79 -5.48 -5.84
CA TRP A 72 -5.00 -4.68 -4.88
C TRP A 72 -5.85 -4.18 -3.71
N VAL A 73 -7.15 -4.04 -3.95
CA VAL A 73 -8.15 -3.63 -2.97
C VAL A 73 -9.34 -4.59 -3.10
N PHE A 74 -10.02 -4.89 -2.00
CA PHE A 74 -11.30 -5.59 -2.02
C PHE A 74 -12.42 -4.62 -1.71
N GLU A 75 -13.51 -4.73 -2.46
CA GLU A 75 -14.78 -4.08 -2.12
C GLU A 75 -15.60 -5.01 -1.22
N THR A 76 -16.03 -4.52 -0.08
CA THR A 76 -16.85 -5.25 0.88
C THR A 76 -18.34 -5.04 0.62
N VAL A 77 -19.18 -5.89 1.20
CA VAL A 77 -20.64 -5.82 1.06
C VAL A 77 -21.25 -4.50 1.58
N ASP A 78 -20.54 -3.78 2.45
CA ASP A 78 -20.92 -2.46 2.97
C ASP A 78 -20.33 -1.29 2.17
N ASN A 79 -19.90 -1.52 0.93
CA ASN A 79 -19.29 -0.52 0.01
C ASN A 79 -18.04 0.15 0.59
N LYS A 80 -17.26 -0.61 1.36
CA LYS A 80 -15.94 -0.18 1.82
C LYS A 80 -14.86 -0.86 1.00
N PHE A 81 -13.73 -0.20 0.93
CA PHE A 81 -12.55 -0.62 0.21
C PHE A 81 -11.48 -0.94 1.23
N MET A 82 -11.00 -2.19 1.21
CA MET A 82 -9.92 -2.65 2.07
C MET A 82 -8.70 -3.04 1.26
N VAL A 83 -7.52 -2.73 1.76
CA VAL A 83 -6.28 -3.09 1.07
C VAL A 83 -6.05 -4.60 1.13
N ASN A 84 -5.70 -5.21 0.00
CA ASN A 84 -5.30 -6.62 -0.05
C ASN A 84 -3.86 -6.78 0.49
N LYS A 85 -3.73 -6.84 1.82
CA LYS A 85 -2.44 -6.94 2.52
C LYS A 85 -1.62 -8.17 2.14
N GLU A 86 -2.28 -9.28 1.79
CA GLU A 86 -1.59 -10.49 1.36
C GLU A 86 -0.84 -10.25 0.04
N LYS A 87 -1.57 -9.79 -1.00
CA LYS A 87 -0.96 -9.45 -2.29
C LYS A 87 0.14 -8.40 -2.12
N MET A 88 -0.07 -7.45 -1.24
CA MET A 88 0.90 -6.42 -0.93
C MET A 88 2.20 -6.95 -0.34
N ILE A 89 2.14 -7.74 0.72
CA ILE A 89 3.33 -8.31 1.37
C ILE A 89 4.15 -9.13 0.37
N MET A 90 3.48 -9.85 -0.53
CA MET A 90 4.12 -10.64 -1.60
C MET A 90 4.86 -9.78 -2.65
N ASN A 91 4.48 -8.50 -2.79
CA ASN A 91 5.07 -7.58 -3.76
C ASN A 91 5.95 -6.49 -3.12
N MET A 92 6.00 -6.44 -1.79
CA MET A 92 6.83 -5.53 -1.03
C MET A 92 8.31 -5.94 -1.09
N THR A 93 9.20 -4.94 -1.04
CA THR A 93 10.64 -5.16 -0.98
C THR A 93 11.19 -4.62 0.33
N TYR A 94 12.03 -5.40 0.99
CA TYR A 94 12.82 -4.94 2.12
C TYR A 94 14.03 -4.15 1.62
N VAL A 95 14.14 -2.91 2.07
CA VAL A 95 15.29 -2.03 1.84
C VAL A 95 15.99 -1.85 3.17
N GLY A 96 17.07 -2.61 3.40
CA GLY A 96 17.83 -2.58 4.65
C GLY A 96 19.27 -2.16 4.47
N ALA A 97 19.84 -1.61 5.55
CA ALA A 97 21.27 -1.42 5.69
C ALA A 97 21.77 -2.29 6.85
N THR A 98 22.81 -3.09 6.62
CA THR A 98 23.48 -3.81 7.70
C THR A 98 24.35 -2.82 8.47
N ILE A 99 23.88 -2.36 9.62
CA ILE A 99 24.67 -1.49 10.50
C ILE A 99 25.49 -2.40 11.41
N ASN A 100 26.77 -2.59 11.07
CA ASN A 100 27.73 -3.20 12.00
C ASN A 100 28.02 -2.19 13.12
N ARG A 101 27.39 -2.36 14.27
CA ARG A 101 27.83 -1.67 15.50
C ARG A 101 29.03 -2.45 16.05
N GLY A 102 30.24 -1.95 15.74
CA GLY A 102 31.48 -2.40 16.35
C GLY A 102 31.55 -2.07 17.83
#